data_AF-A0ABC9D9P4-F1
#
_entry.id   AF-A0ABC9D9P4-F1
#
_cell.length_a   1.000
_cell.length_b   1.000
_cell.length_c   1.000
_cell.angle_alpha   90.00
_cell.angle_beta   90.00
_cell.angle_gamma   90.00
#
_symmetry.space_group_name_H-M   'P 1'
#
loop_
_entity.id
_entity.type
_entity.pdbx_description
1 polymer ?
#
loop_
_entity_poly.entity_id
_entity_poly.type
_entity_poly.pdbx_seq_one_letter_code
_entity_poly.pdbx_strand_id
1 'polypeptide(L)'
;MVYAELAPSVQKQPRANRKHVHSITLVDIAQYFHLPIKEASKALEIGVSALKGKCRKYGIPRWPHRKIKSLNSLIHDLEYVLTTEDADQEWLQNKDAAVIEALTEQKRLLESEKETIWQKPSLDLTAETKLFRQAVFKRRHNAQISARG
;
A
#
# COMPACT_ATOMS: atom_id res chain seq x y z
N MET A 1 1.58 -27.04 38.24
CA MET A 1 1.80 -25.59 38.15
C MET A 1 0.95 -25.06 37.01
N VAL A 2 -0.05 -24.25 37.37
CA VAL A 2 -1.09 -23.69 36.50
C VAL A 2 -0.53 -22.47 35.77
N TYR A 3 -0.44 -22.52 34.44
CA TYR A 3 -0.18 -21.33 33.63
C TYR A 3 -1.52 -20.74 33.20
N ALA A 4 -2.01 -19.76 33.96
CA ALA A 4 -3.09 -18.89 33.53
C ALA A 4 -2.51 -17.87 32.55
N GLU A 5 -2.66 -18.13 31.24
CA GLU A 5 -2.34 -17.16 30.20
C GLU A 5 -3.28 -15.96 30.31
N LEU A 6 -2.68 -14.82 30.67
CA LEU A 6 -3.30 -13.51 30.74
C LEU A 6 -3.77 -13.10 29.33
N ALA A 7 -5.05 -13.29 29.04
CA ALA A 7 -5.68 -12.71 27.87
C ALA A 7 -5.50 -11.17 27.91
N PRO A 8 -5.02 -10.52 26.84
CA PRO A 8 -4.83 -9.08 26.84
C PRO A 8 -6.18 -8.38 27.00
N SER A 9 -6.30 -7.62 28.10
CA SER A 9 -7.44 -6.74 28.38
C SER A 9 -7.67 -5.84 27.16
N VAL A 10 -8.79 -6.06 26.46
CA VAL A 10 -9.24 -5.19 25.37
C VAL A 10 -9.73 -3.89 26.00
N GLN A 11 -8.80 -2.98 26.25
CA GLN A 11 -9.10 -1.65 26.76
C GLN A 11 -9.99 -0.94 25.73
N LYS A 12 -11.27 -0.73 26.10
CA LYS A 12 -12.23 -0.03 25.26
C LYS A 12 -11.88 1.45 25.28
N GLN A 13 -11.30 1.92 24.17
CA GLN A 13 -10.99 3.34 23.95
C GLN A 13 -12.25 4.19 24.17
N PRO A 14 -12.17 5.28 24.96
CA PRO A 14 -13.29 6.18 25.16
C PRO A 14 -13.76 6.77 23.82
N ARG A 15 -15.05 7.10 23.72
CA ARG A 15 -15.61 7.69 22.49
C ARG A 15 -14.88 9.00 22.21
N ALA A 16 -14.23 9.08 21.05
CA ALA A 16 -13.51 10.27 20.61
C ALA A 16 -14.42 11.52 20.66
N ASN A 17 -13.84 12.64 21.09
CA ASN A 17 -14.55 13.90 21.22
C ASN A 17 -15.13 14.33 19.86
N ARG A 18 -16.44 14.61 19.80
CA ARG A 18 -17.13 15.03 18.58
C ARG A 18 -16.49 16.26 17.93
N LYS A 19 -15.95 17.20 18.73
CA LYS A 19 -15.26 18.40 18.22
C LYS A 19 -13.97 18.03 17.47
N HIS A 20 -13.18 17.10 18.04
CA HIS A 20 -11.95 16.57 17.43
C HIS A 20 -12.23 15.84 16.10
N VAL A 21 -13.25 14.96 16.09
CA VAL A 21 -13.66 14.27 14.85
C VAL A 21 -14.09 15.27 13.75
N HIS A 22 -14.67 16.41 14.14
CA HIS A 22 -15.09 17.44 13.20
C HIS A 22 -13.94 18.28 12.67
N SER A 23 -12.89 18.55 13.47
CA SER A 23 -11.73 19.34 13.03
C SER A 23 -10.80 18.58 12.08
N ILE A 24 -10.76 17.24 12.13
CA ILE A 24 -9.95 16.43 11.21
C ILE A 24 -10.29 16.75 9.76
N THR A 25 -9.28 17.09 8.97
CA THR A 25 -9.39 17.44 7.56
C THR A 25 -9.09 16.24 6.66
N LEU A 26 -9.30 16.39 5.35
CA LEU A 26 -8.88 15.38 4.38
C LEU A 26 -7.36 15.19 4.36
N VAL A 27 -6.60 16.28 4.50
CA VAL A 27 -5.13 16.27 4.53
C VAL A 27 -4.62 15.42 5.70
N ASP A 28 -5.21 15.60 6.88
CA ASP A 28 -4.88 14.82 8.08
C ASP A 28 -5.17 13.33 7.92
N ILE A 29 -6.15 12.97 7.09
CA ILE A 29 -6.49 11.57 6.80
C ILE A 29 -5.55 11.01 5.73
N ALA A 30 -5.21 11.81 4.71
CA ALA A 30 -4.45 11.38 3.54
C ALA A 30 -3.04 10.93 3.89
N GLN A 31 -2.39 11.60 4.85
CA GLN A 31 -1.08 11.19 5.37
C GLN A 31 -1.06 9.74 5.89
N TYR A 32 -2.20 9.17 6.32
CA TYR A 32 -2.28 7.81 6.84
C TYR A 32 -2.76 6.76 5.84
N PHE A 33 -2.94 7.09 4.55
CA PHE A 33 -3.41 6.12 3.56
C PHE A 33 -2.45 4.93 3.34
N HIS A 34 -1.18 5.10 3.70
CA HIS A 34 -0.19 4.03 3.71
C HIS A 34 -0.42 2.99 4.82
N LEU A 35 -1.29 3.27 5.80
CA LEU A 35 -1.60 2.38 6.92
C LEU A 35 -2.97 1.69 6.78
N PRO A 36 -3.18 0.53 7.42
CA PRO A 36 -4.51 -0.03 7.61
C PRO A 36 -5.43 0.95 8.34
N ILE A 37 -6.72 0.96 8.00
CA ILE A 37 -7.71 1.87 8.62
C ILE A 37 -7.76 1.76 10.15
N LYS A 38 -7.45 0.59 10.72
CA LYS A 38 -7.40 0.39 12.18
C LYS A 38 -6.25 1.17 12.81
N GLU A 39 -5.09 1.21 12.16
CA GLU A 39 -3.91 1.92 12.64
C GLU A 39 -4.04 3.42 12.39
N ALA A 40 -4.51 3.82 11.20
CA ALA A 40 -4.84 5.22 10.90
C ALA A 40 -5.84 5.80 11.92
N SER A 41 -6.85 5.03 12.30
CA SER A 41 -7.83 5.42 13.31
C SER A 41 -7.20 5.65 14.69
N LYS A 42 -6.22 4.82 15.08
CA LYS A 42 -5.47 4.99 16.34
C LYS A 42 -4.58 6.22 16.28
N ALA A 43 -3.87 6.43 15.17
CA ALA A 43 -3.01 7.59 14.97
C ALA A 43 -3.79 8.92 15.00
N LEU A 44 -5.03 8.91 14.51
CA LEU A 44 -5.94 10.06 14.55
C LEU A 44 -6.74 10.20 15.85
N GLU A 45 -6.57 9.26 16.80
CA GLU A 45 -7.32 9.20 18.07
C GLU A 45 -8.85 9.21 17.89
N ILE A 46 -9.34 8.60 16.80
CA ILE A 46 -10.77 8.46 16.53
C ILE A 46 -11.16 6.99 16.42
N GLY A 47 -12.46 6.70 16.53
CA GLY A 47 -12.96 5.36 16.27
C GLY A 47 -13.03 5.05 14.77
N VAL A 48 -12.86 3.78 14.38
CA VAL A 48 -12.87 3.35 12.97
C VAL A 48 -14.16 3.75 12.26
N SER A 49 -15.30 3.68 12.96
CA SER A 49 -16.60 4.11 12.42
C SER A 49 -16.67 5.62 12.19
N ALA A 50 -16.06 6.42 13.06
CA ALA A 50 -15.99 7.87 12.91
C ALA A 50 -15.08 8.24 11.72
N LEU A 51 -13.92 7.59 11.61
CA LEU A 51 -13.02 7.74 10.46
C LEU A 51 -13.73 7.39 9.15
N LYS A 52 -14.42 6.23 9.08
CA LYS A 52 -15.22 5.84 7.90
C LYS A 52 -16.30 6.89 7.56
N GLY A 53 -17.00 7.40 8.56
CA GLY A 53 -18.01 8.45 8.36
C GLY A 53 -17.39 9.72 7.78
N LYS A 54 -16.21 10.11 8.27
CA LYS A 54 -15.46 11.26 7.77
C LYS A 54 -14.94 11.04 6.33
N CYS A 55 -14.36 9.87 6.05
CA CYS A 55 -13.92 9.48 4.71
C CYS A 55 -15.07 9.55 3.70
N ARG A 56 -16.28 9.08 4.05
CA ARG A 56 -17.46 9.18 3.18
C ARG A 56 -17.84 10.61 2.85
N LYS A 57 -17.72 11.54 3.81
CA LYS A 57 -17.97 12.98 3.57
C LYS A 57 -16.97 13.59 2.59
N TYR A 58 -15.75 13.09 2.57
CA TYR A 58 -14.71 13.50 1.61
C TYR A 58 -14.74 12.69 0.31
N GLY A 59 -15.78 11.90 0.04
CA GLY A 59 -15.89 11.13 -1.20
C GLY A 59 -14.99 9.89 -1.25
N ILE A 60 -14.55 9.37 -0.11
CA ILE A 60 -13.71 8.17 0.01
C ILE A 60 -14.56 7.02 0.55
N PRO A 61 -15.29 6.28 -0.29
CA PRO A 61 -16.14 5.18 0.15
C PRO A 61 -15.32 3.96 0.62
N ARG A 62 -14.11 3.78 0.06
CA ARG A 62 -13.23 2.65 0.35
C ARG A 62 -11.82 3.16 0.69
N TRP A 63 -11.26 2.62 1.77
CA TRP A 63 -9.92 2.99 2.23
C TRP A 63 -8.84 2.55 1.23
N PRO A 64 -7.96 3.46 0.74
CA PRO A 64 -7.03 3.21 -0.38
C PRO A 64 -5.81 2.34 -0.02
N HIS A 65 -5.64 1.94 1.25
CA HIS A 65 -4.49 1.15 1.72
C HIS A 65 -4.18 -0.08 0.86
N ARG A 66 -5.18 -0.84 0.43
CA ARG A 66 -4.93 -2.04 -0.39
C ARG A 66 -4.29 -1.71 -1.73
N LYS A 67 -4.69 -0.61 -2.36
CA LYS A 67 -4.12 -0.15 -3.63
C LYS A 67 -2.71 0.36 -3.42
N ILE A 68 -2.50 1.22 -2.42
CA ILE A 68 -1.18 1.78 -2.08
C ILE A 68 -0.19 0.68 -1.72
N LYS A 69 -0.59 -0.31 -0.91
CA LYS A 69 0.25 -1.46 -0.59
C LYS A 69 0.64 -2.26 -1.84
N SER A 70 -0.29 -2.45 -2.78
CA SER A 70 -0.01 -3.14 -4.04
C SER A 70 1.00 -2.35 -4.90
N LEU A 71 0.82 -1.04 -5.01
CA LEU A 71 1.74 -0.17 -5.77
C LEU A 71 3.13 -0.15 -5.15
N ASN A 72 3.23 0.04 -3.84
CA ASN A 72 4.51 -0.02 -3.12
C ASN A 72 5.23 -1.36 -3.32
N SER A 73 4.50 -2.48 -3.30
CA SER A 73 5.11 -3.79 -3.57
C SER A 73 5.68 -3.88 -4.98
N LEU A 74 4.94 -3.40 -5.99
CA LEU A 74 5.41 -3.41 -7.38
C LEU A 74 6.63 -2.49 -7.58
N ILE A 75 6.61 -1.30 -6.97
CA ILE A 75 7.75 -0.37 -6.98
C ILE A 75 8.97 -1.03 -6.33
N HIS A 76 8.82 -1.63 -5.16
CA HIS A 76 9.90 -2.33 -4.47
C HIS A 76 10.45 -3.50 -5.29
N ASP A 77 9.58 -4.25 -5.97
CA ASP A 77 10.01 -5.34 -6.85
C ASP A 77 10.84 -4.83 -8.03
N LEU A 78 10.46 -3.69 -8.61
CA LEU A 78 11.20 -3.04 -9.69
C LEU A 78 12.53 -2.46 -9.17
N GLU A 79 12.52 -1.81 -8.01
CA GLU A 79 13.73 -1.28 -7.37
C GLU A 79 14.72 -2.39 -7.09
N TYR A 80 14.29 -3.50 -6.50
CA TYR A 80 15.15 -4.66 -6.27
C TYR A 80 15.82 -5.13 -7.57
N VAL A 81 15.06 -5.22 -8.67
CA VAL A 81 15.63 -5.60 -9.97
C VAL A 81 16.64 -4.56 -10.49
N LEU A 82 16.46 -3.28 -10.19
CA LEU A 82 17.34 -2.19 -10.61
C LEU A 82 18.58 -2.03 -9.71
N THR A 83 18.47 -2.35 -8.43
CA THR A 83 19.48 -2.05 -7.39
C THR A 83 20.14 -3.28 -6.79
N THR A 84 19.88 -4.51 -7.28
CA THR A 84 20.58 -5.71 -6.78
C THR A 84 22.09 -5.53 -6.97
N GLU A 85 22.75 -5.11 -5.89
CA GLU A 85 24.22 -5.05 -5.73
C GLU A 85 24.81 -6.45 -5.52
N ASP A 86 23.97 -7.45 -5.20
CA ASP A 86 24.34 -8.83 -4.87
C ASP A 86 24.41 -9.78 -6.09
N ALA A 87 24.23 -9.27 -7.32
CA ALA A 87 24.53 -10.01 -8.54
C ALA A 87 25.82 -9.45 -9.13
N ASP A 88 26.75 -10.33 -9.50
CA ASP A 88 28.01 -10.02 -10.18
C ASP A 88 27.89 -8.74 -11.04
N GLN A 89 28.80 -7.78 -10.88
CA GLN A 89 28.79 -6.48 -11.59
C GLN A 89 28.60 -6.61 -13.12
N GLU A 90 28.92 -7.77 -13.67
CA GLU A 90 28.72 -8.18 -15.06
C GLU A 90 27.23 -8.33 -15.47
N TRP A 91 26.32 -8.70 -14.57
CA TRP A 91 24.89 -8.88 -14.84
C TRP A 91 24.14 -7.55 -15.05
N LEU A 92 24.52 -6.49 -14.33
CA LEU A 92 23.98 -5.15 -14.57
C LEU A 92 24.53 -4.53 -15.87
N GLN A 93 25.79 -4.80 -16.21
CA GLN A 93 26.40 -4.33 -17.45
C GLN A 93 25.85 -5.04 -18.70
N ASN A 94 25.41 -6.30 -18.56
CA ASN A 94 24.77 -7.08 -19.63
C ASN A 94 23.25 -6.89 -19.72
N LYS A 95 22.64 -6.10 -18.82
CA LYS A 95 21.25 -5.71 -19.00
C LYS A 95 21.15 -4.70 -20.12
N ASP A 96 20.36 -5.02 -21.14
CA ASP A 96 20.02 -4.10 -22.21
C ASP A 96 19.57 -2.76 -21.62
N ALA A 97 20.21 -1.66 -22.04
CA ALA A 97 19.87 -0.32 -21.62
C ALA A 97 18.36 -0.03 -21.82
N ALA A 98 17.78 -0.59 -22.89
CA ALA A 98 16.35 -0.53 -23.17
C ALA A 98 15.48 -1.20 -22.09
N VAL A 99 15.93 -2.30 -21.48
CA VAL A 99 15.22 -2.97 -20.38
C VAL A 99 15.30 -2.12 -19.11
N ILE A 100 16.47 -1.54 -18.81
CA ILE A 100 16.64 -0.65 -17.66
C ILE A 100 15.73 0.59 -17.81
N GLU A 101 15.70 1.20 -19.00
CA GLU A 101 14.83 2.34 -19.31
C GLU A 101 13.36 1.97 -19.17
N ALA A 102 12.92 0.83 -19.73
CA ALA A 102 11.54 0.36 -19.62
C ALA A 102 11.12 0.12 -18.16
N LEU A 103 11.97 -0.50 -17.33
CA LEU A 103 11.69 -0.71 -15.91
C LEU A 103 11.62 0.61 -15.13
N THR A 104 12.48 1.57 -15.48
CA THR A 104 12.50 2.91 -14.88
C THR A 104 11.22 3.68 -15.20
N GLU A 105 10.78 3.65 -16.45
CA GLU A 105 9.52 4.32 -16.85
C GLU A 105 8.30 3.65 -16.20
N GLN A 106 8.26 2.31 -16.13
CA GLN A 106 7.20 1.61 -15.42
C GLN A 106 7.15 1.98 -13.92
N LYS A 107 8.31 2.13 -13.27
CA LYS A 107 8.38 2.62 -11.88
C LYS A 107 7.76 4.02 -11.76
N ARG A 108 8.14 4.94 -12.65
CA ARG A 108 7.62 6.32 -12.69
C ARG A 108 6.09 6.36 -12.85
N LEU A 109 5.53 5.51 -13.72
CA LEU A 109 4.09 5.41 -13.91
C LEU A 109 3.39 4.94 -12.61
N LEU A 110 3.91 3.92 -11.93
CA LEU A 110 3.36 3.43 -10.67
C LEU A 110 3.41 4.48 -9.55
N GLU A 111 4.47 5.30 -9.48
CA GLU A 111 4.58 6.42 -8.55
C GLU A 111 3.56 7.52 -8.85
N SER A 112 3.38 7.88 -10.12
CA SER A 112 2.39 8.87 -10.53
C SER A 112 0.96 8.42 -10.21
N GLU A 113 0.67 7.13 -10.37
CA GLU A 113 -0.64 6.56 -10.05
C GLU A 113 -0.87 6.47 -8.53
N LYS A 114 0.18 6.19 -7.76
CA LYS A 114 0.15 6.25 -6.29
C LYS A 114 -0.22 7.66 -5.82
N GLU A 115 0.41 8.68 -6.38
CA GLU A 115 0.09 10.08 -6.07
C GLU A 115 -1.35 10.44 -6.49
N THR A 116 -1.79 9.95 -7.66
CA THR A 116 -3.18 10.15 -8.10
C THR A 116 -4.17 9.52 -7.14
N ILE A 117 -3.88 8.34 -6.57
CA ILE A 117 -4.71 7.71 -5.54
C ILE A 117 -4.62 8.43 -4.20
N TRP A 118 -3.50 9.08 -3.88
CA TRP A 118 -3.39 9.96 -2.72
C TRP A 118 -4.32 11.18 -2.84
N GLN A 119 -4.30 11.85 -4.00
CA GLN A 119 -5.16 13.01 -4.27
C GLN A 119 -6.63 12.65 -4.46
N LYS A 120 -6.89 11.50 -5.10
CA LYS A 120 -8.24 11.00 -5.40
C LYS A 120 -8.37 9.54 -4.94
N PRO A 121 -8.61 9.29 -3.64
CA PRO A 121 -8.67 7.94 -3.09
C PRO A 121 -9.81 7.07 -3.62
N SER A 122 -10.83 7.70 -4.22
CA SER A 122 -11.93 7.01 -4.89
C SER A 122 -11.56 6.46 -6.26
N LEU A 123 -10.53 7.00 -6.92
CA LEU A 123 -10.11 6.59 -8.25
C LEU A 123 -9.63 5.13 -8.24
N ASP A 124 -10.01 4.37 -9.27
CA ASP A 124 -9.52 3.01 -9.45
C ASP A 124 -8.13 2.96 -10.10
N LEU A 125 -7.42 1.85 -9.89
CA LEU A 125 -6.15 1.62 -10.58
C LEU A 125 -6.35 1.64 -12.10
N THR A 126 -5.39 2.17 -12.84
CA THR A 126 -5.38 2.20 -14.29
C THR A 126 -5.41 0.78 -14.87
N ALA A 127 -5.88 0.65 -16.10
CA ALA A 127 -5.91 -0.64 -16.80
C ALA A 127 -4.48 -1.20 -16.97
N GLU A 128 -3.52 -0.33 -17.26
CA GLU A 128 -2.11 -0.66 -17.41
C GLU A 128 -1.53 -1.27 -16.13
N THR A 129 -1.68 -0.60 -14.99
CA THR A 129 -1.19 -1.10 -13.70
C THR A 129 -1.87 -2.41 -13.28
N LYS A 130 -3.15 -2.58 -13.59
CA LYS A 130 -3.86 -3.85 -13.35
C LYS A 130 -3.29 -5.00 -14.17
N LEU A 131 -2.97 -4.76 -15.45
CA LEU A 131 -2.35 -5.75 -16.34
C LEU A 131 -0.95 -6.10 -15.85
N PHE A 132 -0.14 -5.09 -15.53
CA PHE A 132 1.21 -5.29 -15.00
C PHE A 132 1.18 -6.12 -13.71
N ARG A 133 0.30 -5.78 -12.76
CA ARG A 133 0.10 -6.55 -11.53
C ARG A 133 -0.26 -8.01 -11.82
N GLN A 134 -1.14 -8.25 -12.79
CA GLN A 134 -1.53 -9.61 -13.15
C GLN A 134 -0.36 -10.40 -13.77
N ALA A 135 0.47 -9.75 -14.60
CA ALA A 135 1.66 -10.36 -15.18
C ALA A 135 2.69 -10.75 -14.11
N VAL A 136 2.98 -9.85 -13.16
CA VAL A 136 3.88 -10.13 -12.03
C VAL A 136 3.37 -11.29 -11.18
N PHE A 137 2.07 -11.31 -10.87
CA PHE A 137 1.45 -12.39 -10.10
C PHE A 137 1.58 -13.75 -10.81
N LYS A 138 1.26 -13.81 -12.12
CA LYS A 138 1.38 -15.03 -12.93
C LYS A 138 2.83 -15.53 -12.95
N ARG A 139 3.81 -14.65 -13.16
CA ARG A 139 5.24 -15.01 -13.16
C ARG A 139 5.66 -15.66 -11.82
N ARG A 140 5.31 -15.04 -10.70
CA ARG A 140 5.62 -15.56 -9.35
C ARG A 140 4.96 -16.90 -9.08
N HIS A 141 3.67 -17.00 -9.38
CA HIS A 141 2.90 -18.21 -9.17
C HIS A 141 3.46 -19.38 -9.99
N ASN A 142 3.82 -19.14 -11.25
CA ASN A 142 4.42 -20.15 -12.12
C ASN A 142 5.80 -20.60 -11.61
N ALA A 143 6.66 -19.66 -11.20
CA ALA A 143 7.96 -19.99 -10.62
C ALA A 143 7.83 -20.87 -9.36
N GLN A 144 6.84 -20.58 -8.51
CA GLN A 144 6.57 -21.36 -7.30
C GLN A 144 6.03 -22.77 -7.61
N ILE A 145 5.25 -22.94 -8.68
CA ILE A 145 4.82 -24.27 -9.15
C ILE A 145 6.04 -25.06 -9.66
N SER A 146 6.88 -24.44 -10.50
CA SER A 146 8.07 -25.09 -11.06
C SER A 146 9.11 -25.49 -10.01
N ALA A 147 9.23 -24.75 -8.90
CA ALA A 147 10.17 -25.09 -7.82
C ALA A 147 9.69 -26.24 -6.90
N ARG A 148 8.43 -26.68 -7.04
CA ARG A 148 7.81 -27.72 -6.20
C ARG A 148 7.64 -29.06 -6.93
N GLY A 149 7.81 -29.08 -8.25
CA GLY A 149 7.77 -30.29 -9.08
C GLY A 149 9.18 -30.73 -9.44
#